data_AF-A0A9E0DGH6-F1
#
_entry.id   AF-A0A9E0DGH6-F1
#
_cell.length_a   1.000
_cell.length_b   1.000
_cell.length_c   1.000
_cell.angle_alpha   90.00
_cell.angle_beta   90.00
_cell.angle_gamma   90.00
#
_symmetry.space_group_name_H-M   'P 1'
#
loop_
_entity.id
_entity.type
_entity.pdbx_description
1 polymer ?
#
loop_
_entity_poly.entity_id
_entity_poly.type
_entity_poly.pdbx_seq_one_letter_code
_entity_poly.pdbx_strand_id
1 'polypeptide(L)'
;MALQEIEFELTKAQYERMGYPRLEQGQPLSLVLDVGVLLPESGVGDWYEVQEAPLPGRFEQVGHARYAFTGKILEAEHFMEEGEQTGVVLVECAGVPLRITCGPGMDGRLPFGTWEGRTLTGVGSVIGTMEDDYTTVVGGTVGITLWSFRRLSLLPGDPFFGHWHDTSELLTSPFTHDQVLVTARLHRKGL
;
A
#
# COMPACT_ATOMS: atom_id res chain seq x y z
N MET A 1 -8.18 -18.75 15.63
CA MET A 1 -8.76 -17.75 14.71
C MET A 1 -7.74 -17.46 13.63
N ALA A 2 -8.16 -17.36 12.36
CA ALA A 2 -7.26 -17.08 11.24
C ALA A 2 -6.65 -15.67 11.36
N LEU A 3 -5.41 -15.49 10.90
CA LEU A 3 -4.80 -14.18 10.70
C LEU A 3 -5.39 -13.55 9.44
N GLN A 4 -5.49 -12.22 9.40
CA GLN A 4 -5.94 -11.50 8.21
C GLN A 4 -4.86 -11.64 7.12
N GLU A 5 -5.28 -12.06 5.93
CA GLU A 5 -4.42 -12.14 4.75
C GLU A 5 -4.51 -10.83 3.96
N ILE A 6 -3.37 -10.39 3.45
CA ILE A 6 -3.23 -9.22 2.58
C ILE A 6 -2.37 -9.58 1.38
N GLU A 7 -2.75 -9.05 0.23
CA GLU A 7 -1.96 -9.02 -1.00
C GLU A 7 -1.44 -7.59 -1.25
N PHE A 8 -0.17 -7.44 -1.61
CA PHE A 8 0.45 -6.15 -1.95
C PHE A 8 1.50 -6.30 -3.05
N GLU A 9 1.83 -5.21 -3.73
CA GLU A 9 2.92 -5.13 -4.70
C GLU A 9 4.26 -4.77 -4.05
N LEU A 10 5.35 -5.27 -4.62
CA LEU A 10 6.71 -4.82 -4.27
C LEU A 10 7.15 -3.71 -5.22
N THR A 11 7.85 -2.71 -4.70
CA THR A 11 8.48 -1.70 -5.55
C THR A 11 9.67 -2.28 -6.30
N LYS A 12 9.97 -1.72 -7.48
CA LYS A 12 11.20 -2.04 -8.22
C LYS A 12 12.45 -1.81 -7.37
N ALA A 13 12.49 -0.76 -6.55
CA ALA A 13 13.62 -0.47 -5.67
C ALA A 13 13.85 -1.57 -4.63
N GLN A 14 12.79 -2.10 -4.01
CA GLN A 14 12.89 -3.24 -3.10
C GLN A 14 13.32 -4.51 -3.80
N TYR A 15 12.87 -4.69 -5.04
CA TYR A 15 13.30 -5.81 -5.88
C TYR A 15 14.79 -5.72 -6.22
N GLU A 16 15.26 -4.53 -6.57
CA GLU A 16 16.63 -4.24 -7.01
C GLU A 16 17.66 -4.29 -5.89
N ARG A 17 17.24 -4.33 -4.61
CA ARG A 17 18.13 -4.58 -3.45
C ARG A 17 18.74 -6.01 -3.40
N MET A 18 18.81 -6.69 -4.56
CA MET A 18 19.58 -7.91 -4.85
C MET A 18 19.34 -9.09 -3.89
N GLY A 19 18.11 -9.28 -3.43
CA GLY A 19 17.79 -10.37 -2.50
C GLY A 19 18.23 -10.10 -1.06
N TYR A 20 18.25 -8.82 -0.64
CA TYR A 20 18.39 -8.44 0.76
C TYR A 20 17.24 -7.54 1.23
N PRO A 21 16.34 -8.04 2.12
CA PRO A 21 16.25 -9.43 2.57
C PRO A 21 15.81 -10.36 1.43
N ARG A 22 16.30 -11.61 1.41
CA ARG A 22 15.72 -12.67 0.57
C ARG A 22 14.29 -12.86 1.04
N LEU A 23 13.32 -12.88 0.12
CA LEU A 23 11.90 -13.03 0.44
C LEU A 23 11.47 -14.47 0.23
N GLU A 24 11.13 -15.15 1.32
CA GLU A 24 10.71 -16.54 1.34
C GLU A 24 9.40 -16.72 2.08
N GLN A 25 8.59 -17.69 1.66
CA GLN A 25 7.39 -18.08 2.38
C GLN A 25 7.71 -18.45 3.84
N GLY A 26 6.89 -17.97 4.77
CA GLY A 26 7.03 -18.20 6.21
C GLY A 26 7.94 -17.17 6.90
N GLN A 27 8.62 -16.31 6.16
CA GLN A 27 9.50 -15.29 6.73
C GLN A 27 8.70 -14.18 7.41
N PRO A 28 9.01 -13.85 8.68
CA PRO A 28 8.47 -12.67 9.34
C PRO A 28 9.19 -11.42 8.85
N LEU A 29 8.44 -10.35 8.57
CA LEU A 29 8.97 -9.04 8.16
C LEU A 29 8.17 -7.92 8.81
N SER A 30 8.78 -6.74 8.91
CA SER A 30 8.09 -5.49 9.20
C SER A 30 8.07 -4.65 7.93
N LEU A 31 6.93 -4.06 7.60
CA LEU A 31 6.82 -3.14 6.47
C LEU A 31 5.80 -2.04 6.72
N VAL A 32 5.85 -1.00 5.91
CA VAL A 32 4.80 0.01 5.76
C VAL A 32 3.92 -0.40 4.58
N LEU A 33 2.59 -0.41 4.78
CA LEU A 33 1.63 -0.57 3.70
C LEU A 33 1.28 0.82 3.16
N ASP A 34 1.55 1.06 1.88
CA ASP A 34 1.41 2.35 1.22
C ASP A 34 0.42 2.22 0.04
N VAL A 35 -0.48 3.19 -0.12
CA VAL A 35 -1.47 3.18 -1.22
C VAL A 35 -1.06 4.09 -2.39
N GLY A 36 0.10 4.74 -2.29
CA GLY A 36 0.60 5.70 -3.25
C GLY A 36 -0.17 7.02 -3.20
N VAL A 37 -0.15 7.72 -4.35
CA VAL A 37 -0.81 9.00 -4.52
C VAL A 37 -2.27 8.78 -4.93
N LEU A 38 -3.20 9.30 -4.13
CA LEU A 38 -4.63 9.31 -4.41
C LEU A 38 -5.12 10.72 -4.71
N LEU A 39 -6.11 10.85 -5.57
CA LEU A 39 -6.75 12.13 -5.90
C LEU A 39 -8.18 12.20 -5.33
N PRO A 40 -8.73 13.39 -5.03
CA PRO A 40 -10.02 13.53 -4.35
C PRO A 40 -11.26 13.26 -5.23
N GLU A 41 -11.10 12.67 -6.42
CA GLU A 41 -12.18 12.46 -7.39
C GLU A 41 -12.65 11.01 -7.45
N SER A 42 -13.94 10.76 -7.20
CA SER A 42 -14.57 9.45 -7.42
C SER A 42 -14.74 9.15 -8.92
N GLY A 43 -13.63 8.90 -9.61
CA GLY A 43 -13.57 8.58 -11.04
C GLY A 43 -13.12 7.13 -11.33
N VAL A 44 -12.65 6.89 -12.55
CA VAL A 44 -11.98 5.64 -12.93
C VAL A 44 -10.55 5.69 -12.40
N GLY A 45 -10.23 4.84 -11.41
CA GLY A 45 -8.87 4.71 -10.88
C GLY A 45 -8.80 4.85 -9.36
N ASP A 46 -7.70 5.42 -8.90
CA ASP A 46 -7.29 5.51 -7.50
C ASP A 46 -7.75 6.84 -6.91
N TRP A 47 -8.48 6.80 -5.81
CA TRP A 47 -9.16 7.98 -5.28
C TRP A 47 -9.31 7.97 -3.76
N TYR A 48 -9.51 9.14 -3.18
CA TYR A 48 -9.84 9.31 -1.76
C TYR A 48 -10.95 10.34 -1.52
N GLU A 49 -11.57 10.28 -0.35
CA GLU A 49 -12.50 11.26 0.16
C GLU A 49 -12.33 11.38 1.68
N VAL A 50 -12.26 12.61 2.20
CA VAL A 50 -12.16 12.89 3.64
C VAL A 50 -13.49 13.39 4.16
N GLN A 51 -13.98 12.79 5.24
CA GLN A 51 -15.28 13.07 5.84
C GLN A 51 -15.16 13.32 7.34
N GLU A 52 -15.92 14.28 7.86
CA GLU A 52 -15.94 14.58 9.30
C GLU A 52 -16.64 13.51 10.13
N ALA A 53 -17.68 12.88 9.56
CA ALA A 53 -18.44 11.85 10.25
C ALA A 53 -17.59 10.58 10.43
N PRO A 54 -17.58 9.97 11.63
CA PRO A 54 -16.91 8.68 11.82
C PRO A 54 -17.66 7.60 11.04
N LEU A 55 -16.95 6.90 10.16
CA LEU A 55 -17.46 5.70 9.50
C LEU A 55 -16.80 4.43 10.07
N PRO A 56 -17.46 3.27 9.98
CA PRO A 56 -16.85 2.00 10.35
C PRO A 56 -15.61 1.71 9.51
N GLY A 57 -14.55 1.22 10.15
CA GLY A 57 -13.35 0.78 9.46
C GLY A 57 -13.64 -0.36 8.48
N ARG A 58 -13.11 -0.28 7.27
CA ARG A 58 -13.20 -1.29 6.20
C ARG A 58 -11.86 -1.43 5.49
N PHE A 59 -11.52 -2.65 5.10
CA PHE A 59 -10.36 -2.96 4.27
C PHE A 59 -10.69 -4.21 3.46
N GLU A 60 -11.20 -4.02 2.25
CA GLU A 60 -11.78 -5.06 1.41
C GLU A 60 -11.02 -5.14 0.09
N GLN A 61 -10.54 -6.33 -0.28
CA GLN A 61 -9.84 -6.52 -1.54
C GLN A 61 -10.81 -6.49 -2.71
N VAL A 62 -10.56 -5.62 -3.68
CA VAL A 62 -11.38 -5.43 -4.90
C VAL A 62 -10.65 -5.78 -6.19
N GLY A 63 -9.35 -6.11 -6.10
CA GLY A 63 -8.52 -6.56 -7.21
C GLY A 63 -7.12 -6.99 -6.73
N HIS A 64 -6.23 -7.28 -7.67
CA HIS A 64 -4.85 -7.63 -7.33
C HIS A 64 -4.16 -6.48 -6.62
N ALA A 65 -3.68 -6.74 -5.40
CA ALA A 65 -3.16 -5.73 -4.47
C ALA A 65 -4.05 -4.48 -4.30
N ARG A 66 -5.32 -4.49 -4.75
CA ARG A 66 -6.17 -3.31 -4.80
C ARG A 66 -7.30 -3.42 -3.79
N TYR A 67 -7.50 -2.37 -3.01
CA TYR A 67 -8.44 -2.37 -1.90
C TYR A 67 -9.38 -1.18 -1.95
N ALA A 68 -10.63 -1.42 -1.56
CA ALA A 68 -11.52 -0.38 -1.07
C ALA A 68 -11.39 -0.32 0.45
N PHE A 69 -11.20 0.87 0.99
CA PHE A 69 -10.93 1.05 2.41
C PHE A 69 -11.63 2.28 2.97
N THR A 70 -11.90 2.21 4.27
CA THR A 70 -12.43 3.30 5.08
C THR A 70 -11.76 3.20 6.43
N GLY A 71 -11.27 4.31 6.98
CA GLY A 71 -10.59 4.29 8.25
C GLY A 71 -10.43 5.66 8.87
N LYS A 72 -9.97 5.67 10.12
CA LYS A 72 -9.71 6.90 10.87
C LYS A 72 -8.30 7.40 10.56
N ILE A 73 -8.18 8.69 10.23
CA ILE A 73 -6.88 9.36 10.12
C ILE A 73 -6.29 9.50 11.53
N LEU A 74 -5.14 8.89 11.74
CA LEU A 74 -4.41 8.93 13.01
C LEU A 74 -3.38 10.06 13.02
N GLU A 75 -2.68 10.24 11.91
CA GLU A 75 -1.61 11.24 11.74
C GLU A 75 -1.72 11.84 10.35
N ALA A 76 -1.41 13.13 10.23
CA ALA A 76 -1.39 13.83 8.95
C ALA A 76 -0.22 14.83 8.92
N GLU A 77 0.50 14.85 7.81
CA GLU A 77 1.53 15.84 7.51
C GLU A 77 1.23 16.48 6.15
N HIS A 78 1.24 17.81 6.08
CA HIS A 78 0.93 18.55 4.87
C HIS A 78 2.16 19.26 4.34
N PHE A 79 2.34 19.18 3.03
CA PHE A 79 3.45 19.75 2.29
C PHE A 79 2.91 20.68 1.20
N MET A 80 3.75 21.63 0.79
CA MET A 80 3.50 22.49 -0.36
C MET A 80 4.64 22.33 -1.34
N GLU A 81 4.35 21.84 -2.53
CA GLU A 81 5.33 21.55 -3.58
C GLU A 81 4.84 22.18 -4.88
N GLU A 82 5.70 22.98 -5.52
CA GLU A 82 5.38 23.70 -6.78
C GLU A 82 4.09 24.55 -6.76
N GLY A 83 3.60 24.93 -5.58
CA GLY A 83 2.36 25.70 -5.41
C GLY A 83 1.11 24.85 -5.22
N GLU A 84 1.25 23.52 -5.19
CA GLU A 84 0.20 22.55 -4.91
C GLU A 84 0.34 21.98 -3.50
N GLN A 85 -0.79 21.62 -2.88
CA GLN A 85 -0.81 20.98 -1.56
C GLN A 85 -0.87 19.46 -1.68
N THR A 86 0.04 18.79 -0.98
CA THR A 86 0.09 17.33 -0.86
C THR A 86 0.07 16.97 0.61
N GLY A 87 -0.62 15.90 0.99
CA GLY A 87 -0.69 15.45 2.38
C GLY A 87 -0.29 13.98 2.48
N VAL A 88 0.53 13.60 3.45
CA VAL A 88 0.78 12.19 3.77
C VAL A 88 0.06 11.88 5.07
N VAL A 89 -0.75 10.83 5.06
CA VAL A 89 -1.60 10.45 6.20
C VAL A 89 -1.45 8.99 6.56
N LEU A 90 -1.55 8.71 7.86
CA LEU A 90 -1.67 7.37 8.41
C LEU A 90 -3.14 7.09 8.74
N VAL A 91 -3.72 6.08 8.12
CA VAL A 91 -5.13 5.69 8.29
C VAL A 91 -5.22 4.30 8.89
N GLU A 92 -6.03 4.14 9.94
CA GLU A 92 -6.31 2.85 10.55
C GLU A 92 -7.60 2.26 9.98
N CYS A 93 -7.45 1.24 9.12
CA CYS A 93 -8.50 0.58 8.36
C CYS A 93 -8.74 -0.83 8.90
N ALA A 94 -9.67 -0.97 9.85
CA ALA A 94 -10.08 -2.27 10.39
C ALA A 94 -8.93 -3.15 10.95
N GLY A 95 -7.91 -2.55 11.56
CA GLY A 95 -6.73 -3.26 12.08
C GLY A 95 -5.51 -3.18 11.15
N VAL A 96 -5.66 -2.60 9.96
CA VAL A 96 -4.61 -2.42 8.96
C VAL A 96 -4.19 -0.94 8.91
N PRO A 97 -2.97 -0.58 9.34
CA PRO A 97 -2.44 0.76 9.14
C PRO A 97 -2.02 0.95 7.68
N LEU A 98 -2.52 2.01 7.03
CA LEU A 98 -2.17 2.38 5.66
C LEU A 98 -1.57 3.79 5.64
N ARG A 99 -0.44 3.94 4.95
CA ARG A 99 0.10 5.24 4.55
C ARG A 99 -0.50 5.62 3.20
N ILE A 100 -0.96 6.87 3.09
CA ILE A 100 -1.61 7.38 1.89
C ILE A 100 -1.07 8.76 1.58
N THR A 101 -0.63 8.98 0.35
CA THR A 101 -0.31 10.32 -0.15
C THR A 101 -1.55 10.88 -0.83
N CYS A 102 -2.15 11.91 -0.24
CA CYS A 102 -3.30 12.61 -0.76
C CYS A 102 -2.83 13.78 -1.63
N GLY A 103 -3.11 13.71 -2.92
CA GLY A 103 -2.90 14.82 -3.84
C GLY A 103 -4.02 15.87 -3.75
N PRO A 104 -3.80 17.06 -4.34
CA PRO A 104 -4.76 18.14 -4.33
C PRO A 104 -5.98 17.85 -5.21
N GLY A 105 -7.05 18.63 -5.00
CA GLY A 105 -8.12 18.76 -5.99
C GLY A 105 -7.71 19.64 -7.18
N MET A 106 -8.64 19.87 -8.11
CA MET A 106 -8.41 20.73 -9.28
C MET A 106 -8.01 22.18 -8.94
N ASP A 107 -8.29 22.64 -7.72
CA ASP A 107 -7.91 23.96 -7.23
C ASP A 107 -6.51 24.02 -6.61
N GLY A 108 -5.74 22.91 -6.70
CA GLY A 108 -4.39 22.79 -6.16
C GLY A 108 -4.35 22.67 -4.63
N ARG A 109 -5.50 22.44 -3.98
CA ARG A 109 -5.62 22.41 -2.52
C ARG A 109 -6.11 21.07 -2.01
N LEU A 110 -5.70 20.75 -0.79
CA LEU A 110 -6.26 19.66 -0.02
C LEU A 110 -7.61 20.08 0.62
N PRO A 111 -8.50 19.13 0.90
CA PRO A 111 -9.66 19.35 1.75
C PRO A 111 -9.34 20.18 3.02
N PHE A 112 -10.13 21.23 3.27
CA PHE A 112 -9.85 22.18 4.36
C PHE A 112 -10.03 21.57 5.77
N GLY A 113 -9.20 22.01 6.71
CA GLY A 113 -9.32 21.73 8.15
C GLY A 113 -8.22 20.81 8.69
N THR A 114 -8.33 20.45 9.97
CA THR A 114 -7.50 19.43 10.62
C THR A 114 -8.01 18.05 10.23
N TRP A 115 -7.12 17.16 9.82
CA TRP A 115 -7.48 15.86 9.25
C TRP A 115 -7.50 14.75 10.30
N GLU A 116 -6.69 14.87 11.34
CA GLU A 116 -6.62 13.92 12.44
C GLU A 116 -8.00 13.76 13.11
N GLY A 117 -8.42 12.52 13.27
CA GLY A 117 -9.72 12.18 13.81
C GLY A 117 -10.86 12.11 12.79
N ARG A 118 -10.67 12.62 11.57
CA ARG A 118 -11.63 12.45 10.47
C ARG A 118 -11.52 11.05 9.86
N THR A 119 -12.52 10.70 9.07
CA THR A 119 -12.55 9.45 8.30
C THR A 119 -12.00 9.71 6.90
N LEU A 120 -11.14 8.83 6.41
CA LEU A 120 -10.75 8.76 5.00
C LEU A 120 -11.34 7.49 4.38
N THR A 121 -11.97 7.63 3.23
CA THR A 121 -12.42 6.52 2.36
C THR A 121 -11.70 6.60 1.04
N GLY A 122 -11.35 5.46 0.44
CA GLY A 122 -10.72 5.46 -0.87
C GLY A 122 -10.62 4.10 -1.50
N VAL A 123 -10.06 4.09 -2.70
CA VAL A 123 -9.69 2.89 -3.45
C VAL A 123 -8.30 3.10 -4.03
N GLY A 124 -7.41 2.11 -3.87
CA GLY A 124 -6.08 2.18 -4.46
C GLY A 124 -5.31 0.87 -4.34
N SER A 125 -4.16 0.82 -5.03
CA SER A 125 -3.24 -0.32 -4.98
C SER A 125 -2.30 -0.20 -3.78
N VAL A 126 -2.12 -1.29 -3.06
CA VAL A 126 -1.29 -1.38 -1.86
C VAL A 126 0.09 -1.91 -2.23
N ILE A 127 1.10 -1.18 -1.79
CA ILE A 127 2.52 -1.45 -1.96
C ILE A 127 3.11 -1.69 -0.57
N GLY A 128 3.86 -2.78 -0.41
CA GLY A 128 4.60 -3.05 0.82
C GLY A 128 5.97 -2.39 0.78
N THR A 129 6.41 -1.72 1.85
CA THR A 129 7.73 -1.09 1.94
C THR A 129 8.50 -1.53 3.18
N MET A 130 9.58 -2.30 2.97
CA MET A 130 10.37 -2.93 4.04
C MET A 130 11.39 -2.01 4.71
N GLU A 131 11.91 -1.02 3.97
CA GLU A 131 12.80 0.00 4.49
C GLU A 131 12.20 1.34 4.11
N ASP A 132 11.92 2.15 5.12
CA ASP A 132 11.43 3.51 4.93
C ASP A 132 12.58 4.34 4.36
N ASP A 133 12.45 4.78 3.11
CA ASP A 133 13.22 5.91 2.63
C ASP A 133 12.63 7.11 3.38
N TYR A 134 13.24 7.50 4.51
CA TYR A 134 12.79 8.50 5.52
C TYR A 134 12.45 9.91 4.99
N THR A 135 11.62 10.04 3.96
CA THR A 135 11.21 11.31 3.39
C THR A 135 10.07 11.95 4.19
N THR A 136 9.28 11.15 4.92
CA THR A 136 8.19 11.62 5.79
C THR A 136 8.21 10.88 7.14
N VAL A 137 7.76 11.56 8.21
CA VAL A 137 7.69 10.97 9.56
C VAL A 137 6.42 10.14 9.76
N VAL A 138 5.43 10.33 8.88
CA VAL A 138 4.13 9.65 8.92
C VAL A 138 4.26 8.24 8.33
N GLY A 139 4.12 7.23 9.20
CA GLY A 139 4.19 5.83 8.78
C GLY A 139 3.97 4.86 9.93
N GLY A 140 3.10 3.86 9.70
CA GLY A 140 2.88 2.77 10.63
C GLY A 140 3.53 1.49 10.10
N THR A 141 4.52 0.96 10.82
CA THR A 141 5.03 -0.38 10.50
C THR A 141 4.07 -1.45 11.01
N VAL A 142 3.90 -2.50 10.21
CA VAL A 142 3.12 -3.68 10.56
C VAL A 142 3.98 -4.93 10.40
N GLY A 143 3.90 -5.81 11.40
CA GLY A 143 4.50 -7.14 11.32
C GLY A 143 3.67 -8.04 10.41
N ILE A 144 4.32 -8.78 9.53
CA ILE A 144 3.70 -9.73 8.62
C ILE A 144 4.48 -11.04 8.56
N THR A 145 3.84 -12.10 8.09
CA THR A 145 4.49 -13.34 7.65
C THR A 145 4.17 -13.58 6.19
N LEU A 146 5.20 -13.69 5.35
CA LEU A 146 5.05 -13.99 3.93
C LEU A 146 4.40 -15.35 3.73
N TRP A 147 3.50 -15.46 2.76
CA TRP A 147 2.73 -16.69 2.53
C TRP A 147 2.88 -17.24 1.11
N SER A 148 2.81 -16.38 0.09
CA SER A 148 3.00 -16.79 -1.29
C SER A 148 3.40 -15.61 -2.16
N PHE A 149 4.02 -15.91 -3.28
CA PHE A 149 4.35 -14.93 -4.31
C PHE A 149 3.62 -15.29 -5.59
N ARG A 150 3.19 -14.27 -6.32
CA ARG A 150 2.65 -14.43 -7.65
C ARG A 150 3.34 -13.47 -8.60
N ARG A 151 3.83 -13.96 -9.72
CA ARG A 151 4.56 -13.19 -10.73
C ARG A 151 3.80 -13.17 -12.05
N LEU A 152 3.62 -11.98 -12.62
CA LEU A 152 3.09 -11.79 -13.97
C LEU A 152 4.25 -11.60 -14.93
N SER A 153 4.47 -12.55 -15.82
CA SER A 153 5.55 -12.46 -16.82
C SER A 153 5.21 -11.42 -17.88
N LEU A 154 6.00 -10.36 -17.97
CA LEU A 154 5.81 -9.24 -18.92
C LEU A 154 7.05 -8.98 -19.78
N LEU A 155 8.09 -9.82 -19.66
CA LEU A 155 9.26 -9.75 -20.54
C LEU A 155 8.84 -9.99 -22.01
N PRO A 156 9.10 -9.05 -22.93
CA PRO A 156 8.77 -9.24 -24.34
C PRO A 156 9.48 -10.46 -24.93
N GLY A 157 8.73 -11.35 -25.57
CA GLY A 157 9.24 -12.59 -26.17
C GLY A 157 9.31 -13.78 -25.22
N ASP A 158 8.93 -13.63 -23.94
CA ASP A 158 8.73 -14.75 -23.02
C ASP A 158 7.53 -15.60 -23.48
N PRO A 159 7.66 -16.93 -23.63
CA PRO A 159 6.53 -17.83 -23.93
C PRO A 159 5.36 -17.72 -22.94
N PHE A 160 5.59 -17.22 -21.74
CA PHE A 160 4.59 -17.02 -20.69
C PHE A 160 4.11 -15.57 -20.57
N PHE A 161 4.38 -14.70 -21.56
CA PHE A 161 3.94 -13.31 -21.54
C PHE A 161 2.44 -13.17 -21.24
N GLY A 162 2.09 -12.37 -20.23
CA GLY A 162 0.73 -12.11 -19.78
C GLY A 162 0.15 -13.18 -18.83
N HIS A 163 0.95 -14.17 -18.39
CA HIS A 163 0.50 -15.21 -17.48
C HIS A 163 1.01 -15.02 -16.05
N TRP A 164 0.15 -15.36 -15.09
CA TRP A 164 0.48 -15.40 -13.67
C TRP A 164 1.07 -16.77 -13.28
N HIS A 165 2.08 -16.73 -12.41
CA HIS A 165 2.74 -17.90 -11.86
C HIS A 165 2.89 -17.76 -10.34
N ASP A 166 2.47 -18.79 -9.60
CA ASP A 166 2.68 -18.84 -8.15
C ASP A 166 4.05 -19.45 -7.83
N THR A 167 4.77 -18.88 -6.87
CA THR A 167 6.05 -19.41 -6.36
C THR A 167 6.09 -19.31 -4.83
N SER A 168 6.88 -20.18 -4.19
CA SER A 168 7.12 -20.16 -2.74
C SER A 168 8.30 -19.28 -2.33
N GLU A 169 9.14 -18.90 -3.29
CA GLU A 169 10.28 -18.00 -3.11
C GLU A 169 10.37 -17.02 -4.28
N LEU A 170 10.89 -15.83 -3.99
CA LEU A 170 11.21 -14.85 -5.01
C LEU A 170 12.65 -15.08 -5.48
N LEU A 171 12.83 -15.42 -6.77
CA LEU A 171 14.17 -15.63 -7.33
C LEU A 171 14.96 -14.32 -7.37
N THR A 172 16.28 -14.37 -7.21
CA THR A 172 17.17 -13.19 -7.17
C THR A 172 17.46 -12.54 -8.53
N SER A 173 16.72 -12.89 -9.58
CA SER A 173 16.97 -12.41 -10.95
C SER A 173 16.21 -11.12 -11.21
N PRO A 174 16.76 -10.07 -11.84
CA PRO A 174 16.03 -8.82 -12.11
C PRO A 174 14.70 -9.09 -12.83
N PHE A 175 13.58 -8.91 -12.13
CA PHE A 175 12.21 -8.92 -12.68
C PHE A 175 11.91 -7.54 -13.25
N THR A 176 12.74 -7.10 -14.21
CA THR A 176 12.75 -5.71 -14.66
C THR A 176 11.43 -5.27 -15.27
N HIS A 177 10.64 -6.21 -15.78
CA HIS A 177 9.36 -5.97 -16.44
C HIS A 177 8.17 -6.54 -15.68
N ASP A 178 8.39 -7.53 -14.82
CA ASP A 178 7.30 -8.34 -14.27
C ASP A 178 6.65 -7.67 -13.07
N GLN A 179 5.37 -7.94 -12.88
CA GLN A 179 4.69 -7.57 -11.64
C GLN A 179 4.79 -8.70 -10.63
N VAL A 180 5.06 -8.36 -9.37
CA VAL A 180 5.13 -9.31 -8.27
C VAL A 180 4.10 -8.91 -7.22
N LEU A 181 3.18 -9.83 -6.96
CA LEU A 181 2.25 -9.76 -5.85
C LEU A 181 2.75 -10.65 -4.73
N VAL A 182 2.64 -10.15 -3.50
CA VAL A 182 3.01 -10.87 -2.29
C VAL A 182 1.76 -11.02 -1.45
N THR A 183 1.41 -12.26 -1.12
CA THR A 183 0.42 -12.55 -0.10
C THR A 183 1.11 -12.74 1.23
N ALA A 184 0.63 -12.07 2.27
CA ALA A 184 1.15 -12.17 3.62
C ALA A 184 0.01 -12.22 4.65
N ARG A 185 0.34 -12.69 5.85
CA ARG A 185 -0.54 -12.69 7.02
C ARG A 185 -0.12 -11.60 7.98
N LEU A 186 -1.05 -10.72 8.33
CA LEU A 186 -0.82 -9.65 9.29
C LEU A 186 -0.66 -10.23 10.70
N HIS A 187 0.37 -9.78 11.40
CA HIS A 187 0.52 -10.00 12.84
C HIS A 187 -0.50 -9.13 13.58
N ARG A 188 -1.02 -9.64 14.69
CA ARG A 188 -1.92 -8.86 15.53
C ARG A 188 -1.12 -7.81 16.28
N LYS A 189 -1.60 -6.56 16.29
CA LYS A 189 -1.08 -5.54 17.23
C LYS A 189 -1.37 -6.01 18.67
N GLY A 190 -0.32 -6.28 19.45
CA GLY A 190 -0.40 -6.54 20.89
C GLY A 190 -0.55 -8.01 21.33
N LEU A 191 0.45 -8.84 21.07
CA LEU A 191 0.78 -10.01 21.91
C LEU A 191 2.09 -9.74 22.64
#